data_AF-A0A5N9C4L8-F1
#
_entry.id   AF-A0A5N9C4L8-F1
#
_cell.length_a   1.000
_cell.length_b   1.000
_cell.length_c   1.000
_cell.angle_alpha   90.00
_cell.angle_beta   90.00
_cell.angle_gamma   90.00
#
_symmetry.space_group_name_H-M   'P 1'
#
loop_
_entity.id
_entity.type
_entity.pdbx_description
1 polymer ?
#
loop_
_entity_poly.entity_id
_entity_poly.type
_entity_poly.pdbx_seq_one_letter_code
_entity_poly.pdbx_strand_id
1 'polypeptide(L)'
;MRLINFVPIFVLCVLLIFCKSEKEIVPESSVLISKFATTPEEINQSIATSEATPSTATVITPTAESYFNQGVSFDRIHRYNEAIKSFTKSIELNQDISTYYWRGESYKRSGQYQKAIDDFSVYLNENPDTKNANVFNSRGYSYYQLRKYQQALNDFNQAIKLQPSRANNLQELINNARSVLGLSQQAIDLPTFEIINKYPNPKLNCLNKTMDVFIDVFGIWVISTKSAPENYVLHTANVLAQFIDNDSDGVPDDADVLNYLVENNYVFPVWTTRDREDFWKEARGTYCEDNIRMRASMYYDEDEWAIGGINKKGSWDVNLEEVWHVVTAGWSGVYPEYFGLEKPSFLTDAMDVARGGYFEIIPYKYPDQAWYKYYDSSCVYSCQASEYIYWALMANIGALDPKLTDKCQDSSHEWNICTADDLRDKDVMISKLLNDMDFKLPINIPDGSYGIK
;
A
#
# COMPACT_ATOMS: atom_id res chain seq x y z
N MET A 1 -14.35 -68.11 -28.66
CA MET A 1 -13.56 -68.54 -29.83
C MET A 1 -12.14 -68.01 -29.64
N ARG A 2 -11.21 -68.91 -29.24
CA ARG A 2 -9.73 -68.85 -29.20
C ARG A 2 -9.01 -67.61 -28.62
N LEU A 3 -8.30 -67.69 -27.47
CA LEU A 3 -6.95 -68.28 -27.20
C LEU A 3 -5.84 -67.36 -27.80
N ILE A 4 -4.74 -66.90 -27.16
CA ILE A 4 -3.77 -67.49 -26.19
C ILE A 4 -2.89 -66.40 -25.51
N ASN A 5 -2.48 -66.69 -24.27
CA ASN A 5 -1.34 -66.29 -23.42
C ASN A 5 -0.12 -65.54 -24.02
N PHE A 6 0.54 -64.69 -23.21
CA PHE A 6 1.83 -64.99 -22.54
C PHE A 6 2.28 -63.84 -21.60
N VAL A 7 2.80 -64.20 -20.41
CA VAL A 7 3.56 -63.35 -19.47
C VAL A 7 5.01 -63.87 -19.51
N PRO A 8 6.06 -63.02 -19.43
CA PRO A 8 6.86 -62.98 -18.19
C PRO A 8 7.47 -61.61 -17.81
N ILE A 9 7.97 -61.60 -16.57
CA ILE A 9 8.59 -60.56 -15.73
C ILE A 9 10.08 -60.33 -16.10
N PHE A 10 10.60 -59.12 -15.83
CA PHE A 10 11.95 -58.68 -15.34
C PHE A 10 12.40 -57.35 -16.01
N VAL A 11 12.38 -56.19 -15.33
CA VAL A 11 13.45 -55.52 -14.54
C VAL A 11 14.48 -54.69 -15.36
N LEU A 12 14.64 -53.43 -14.92
CA LEU A 12 15.79 -52.47 -15.02
C LEU A 12 15.91 -51.41 -16.15
N CYS A 13 16.33 -50.21 -15.69
CA CYS A 13 16.96 -49.03 -16.34
C CYS A 13 16.10 -48.14 -17.25
N VAL A 14 15.73 -46.92 -16.80
CA VAL A 14 16.49 -45.64 -16.86
C VAL A 14 16.74 -45.17 -18.30
N LEU A 15 16.05 -44.09 -18.72
CA LEU A 15 16.60 -42.90 -19.40
C LEU A 15 15.48 -41.91 -19.79
N LEU A 16 15.61 -40.70 -19.22
CA LEU A 16 15.45 -39.38 -19.84
C LEU A 16 14.12 -38.99 -20.52
N ILE A 17 13.37 -38.14 -19.83
CA ILE A 17 12.72 -37.00 -20.48
C ILE A 17 13.24 -35.72 -19.84
N PHE A 18 13.81 -34.89 -20.71
CA PHE A 18 14.32 -33.55 -20.49
C PHE A 18 13.27 -32.63 -19.88
N CYS A 19 13.64 -31.88 -18.84
CA CYS A 19 13.16 -30.51 -18.71
C CYS A 19 14.35 -29.61 -18.39
N LYS A 20 14.48 -28.60 -19.24
CA LYS A 20 15.57 -27.65 -19.37
C LYS A 20 15.38 -26.57 -18.30
N SER A 21 16.21 -26.53 -17.26
CA SER A 21 16.24 -25.40 -16.33
C SER A 21 17.18 -24.34 -16.87
N GLU A 22 16.65 -23.14 -17.05
CA GLU A 22 17.42 -21.92 -17.32
C GLU A 22 18.40 -21.65 -16.16
N LYS A 23 19.54 -21.07 -16.56
CA LYS A 23 20.71 -20.78 -15.73
C LYS A 23 20.40 -19.65 -14.76
N GLU A 24 20.56 -19.90 -13.46
CA GLU A 24 20.90 -18.84 -12.52
C GLU A 24 22.43 -18.65 -12.51
N ILE A 25 22.82 -17.40 -12.68
CA ILE A 25 24.18 -16.90 -12.69
C ILE A 25 24.62 -16.76 -11.24
N VAL A 26 25.56 -17.61 -10.81
CA VAL A 26 26.27 -17.43 -9.53
C VAL A 26 27.55 -16.63 -9.81
N PRO A 27 27.82 -15.51 -9.11
CA PRO A 27 29.08 -14.81 -9.26
C PRO A 27 30.23 -15.66 -8.72
N GLU A 28 31.30 -15.72 -9.51
CA GLU A 28 32.53 -16.45 -9.23
C GLU A 28 33.19 -15.99 -7.93
N SER A 29 33.53 -16.96 -7.08
CA SER A 29 34.85 -16.99 -6.45
C SER A 29 35.22 -18.45 -6.16
N SER A 30 36.01 -19.02 -7.06
CA SER A 30 36.65 -20.33 -6.87
C SER A 30 38.15 -20.11 -6.78
N VAL A 31 38.79 -20.60 -5.72
CA VAL A 31 40.19 -21.02 -5.74
C VAL A 31 40.32 -22.33 -4.95
N LEU A 32 40.37 -23.42 -5.73
CA LEU A 32 41.20 -24.63 -5.62
C LEU A 32 41.84 -24.98 -4.26
N ILE A 33 41.61 -26.20 -3.77
CA ILE A 33 42.66 -27.24 -3.66
C ILE A 33 42.03 -28.63 -3.91
N SER A 34 42.69 -29.41 -4.78
CA SER A 34 42.36 -30.77 -5.15
C SER A 34 43.34 -31.79 -4.57
N LYS A 35 42.82 -32.99 -4.23
CA LYS A 35 43.47 -34.33 -4.18
C LYS A 35 44.60 -34.57 -3.16
N PHE A 36 44.48 -35.64 -2.37
CA PHE A 36 45.18 -36.93 -2.60
C PHE A 36 44.55 -38.04 -1.73
N ALA A 37 44.48 -39.25 -2.30
CA ALA A 37 44.11 -40.49 -1.61
C ALA A 37 45.39 -41.30 -1.30
N THR A 38 45.38 -42.16 -0.27
CA THR A 38 45.67 -43.63 -0.34
C THR A 38 46.02 -44.28 1.02
N THR A 39 45.20 -45.30 1.38
CA THR A 39 45.49 -46.63 2.01
C THR A 39 46.15 -46.82 3.40
N PRO A 40 45.86 -47.96 4.10
CA PRO A 40 45.95 -48.11 5.56
C PRO A 40 47.20 -48.85 6.12
N GLU A 41 48.39 -48.72 5.52
CA GLU A 41 49.51 -49.63 5.80
C GLU A 41 50.82 -48.98 6.31
N GLU A 42 50.73 -47.86 7.04
CA GLU A 42 51.87 -47.26 7.77
C GLU A 42 51.60 -47.08 9.28
N ILE A 43 50.67 -47.85 9.85
CA ILE A 43 50.25 -47.70 11.26
C ILE A 43 51.19 -48.41 12.26
N ASN A 44 52.15 -49.26 11.85
CA ASN A 44 52.91 -50.02 12.85
C ASN A 44 54.38 -50.27 12.51
N GLN A 45 55.24 -49.27 12.80
CA GLN A 45 56.61 -49.51 13.26
C GLN A 45 57.21 -48.26 13.92
N SER A 46 56.99 -48.11 15.23
CA SER A 46 57.99 -47.64 16.21
C SER A 46 57.33 -47.23 17.53
N ILE A 47 57.05 -48.21 18.38
CA ILE A 47 57.01 -47.98 19.82
C ILE A 47 58.45 -48.05 20.29
N ALA A 48 59.10 -46.90 20.52
CA ALA A 48 60.29 -46.79 21.37
C ALA A 48 60.50 -45.34 21.83
N THR A 49 60.11 -45.07 23.09
CA THR A 49 60.71 -44.08 23.98
C THR A 49 61.03 -42.69 23.41
N SER A 50 60.10 -41.74 23.49
CA SER A 50 60.45 -40.35 23.79
C SER A 50 59.32 -39.68 24.55
N GLU A 51 59.70 -38.81 25.48
CA GLU A 51 58.86 -38.15 26.45
C GLU A 51 57.74 -37.32 25.79
N ALA A 52 56.57 -37.34 26.43
CA ALA A 52 55.45 -36.50 26.05
C ALA A 52 55.84 -35.02 26.13
N THR A 53 55.74 -34.31 25.01
CA THR A 53 55.27 -32.93 25.04
C THR A 53 53.80 -32.94 24.63
N PRO A 54 52.88 -32.28 25.37
CA PRO A 54 51.51 -32.18 24.92
C PRO A 54 51.51 -31.24 23.71
N SER A 55 51.35 -31.78 22.50
CA SER A 55 50.99 -30.95 21.36
C SER A 55 49.64 -30.33 21.69
N THR A 56 49.61 -29.01 21.84
CA THR A 56 48.39 -28.23 22.04
C THR A 56 47.38 -28.63 20.97
N ALA A 57 46.31 -29.32 21.37
CA ALA A 57 45.15 -29.50 20.54
C ALA A 57 44.59 -28.10 20.26
N THR A 58 44.78 -27.62 19.03
CA THR A 58 44.19 -26.36 18.57
C THR A 58 42.68 -26.55 18.66
N VAL A 59 42.06 -25.92 19.66
CA VAL A 59 40.60 -25.83 19.75
C VAL A 59 40.16 -24.98 18.57
N ILE A 60 39.72 -25.62 17.47
CA ILE A 60 39.10 -24.92 16.37
C ILE A 60 37.76 -24.42 16.90
N THR A 61 37.72 -23.16 17.31
CA THR A 61 36.48 -22.49 17.69
C THR A 61 35.60 -22.38 16.44
N PRO A 62 34.36 -22.92 16.44
CA PRO A 62 33.51 -22.85 15.26
C PRO A 62 33.22 -21.38 14.90
N THR A 63 33.35 -21.05 13.61
CA THR A 63 33.07 -19.71 13.08
C THR A 63 31.56 -19.50 12.91
N ALA A 64 31.16 -18.24 12.74
CA ALA A 64 29.79 -17.87 12.39
C ALA A 64 29.31 -18.65 11.13
N GLU A 65 30.12 -18.68 10.08
CA GLU A 65 29.87 -19.44 8.85
C GLU A 65 29.73 -20.97 9.08
N SER A 66 30.53 -21.54 9.98
CA SER A 66 30.43 -22.96 10.33
C SER A 66 29.06 -23.28 10.96
N TYR A 67 28.58 -22.42 11.86
CA TYR A 67 27.24 -22.56 12.45
C TYR A 67 26.12 -22.31 11.43
N PHE A 68 26.29 -21.36 10.51
CA PHE A 68 25.36 -21.14 9.40
C PHE A 68 25.20 -22.40 8.54
N ASN A 69 26.31 -22.98 8.07
CA ASN A 69 26.30 -24.19 7.24
C ASN A 69 25.73 -25.41 7.98
N GLN A 70 25.99 -25.49 9.28
CA GLN A 70 25.36 -26.48 10.15
C GLN A 70 23.85 -26.28 10.25
N GLY A 71 23.40 -25.03 10.39
CA GLY A 71 21.97 -24.66 10.39
C GLY A 71 21.28 -25.08 9.10
N VAL A 72 21.85 -24.74 7.95
CA VAL A 72 21.33 -25.16 6.62
C VAL A 72 21.27 -26.68 6.50
N SER A 73 22.29 -27.39 7.00
CA SER A 73 22.31 -28.85 6.98
C SER A 73 21.18 -29.45 7.82
N PHE A 74 20.95 -28.93 9.03
CA PHE A 74 19.84 -29.37 9.88
C PHE A 74 18.48 -29.05 9.27
N ASP A 75 18.31 -27.88 8.65
CA ASP A 75 17.07 -27.47 8.00
C ASP A 75 16.72 -28.41 6.83
N ARG A 76 17.71 -28.78 6.00
CA ARG A 76 17.54 -29.73 4.89
C ARG A 76 17.12 -31.14 5.32
N ILE A 77 17.50 -31.55 6.53
CA ILE A 77 17.08 -32.83 7.12
C ILE A 77 15.89 -32.67 8.07
N HIS A 78 15.15 -31.56 7.99
CA HIS A 78 13.93 -31.28 8.73
C HIS A 78 14.10 -31.22 10.26
N ARG A 79 15.34 -31.03 10.74
CA ARG A 79 15.69 -30.85 12.16
C ARG A 79 15.68 -29.36 12.51
N TYR A 80 14.49 -28.77 12.44
CA TYR A 80 14.33 -27.31 12.50
C TYR A 80 14.80 -26.69 13.82
N ASN A 81 14.62 -27.37 14.96
CA ASN A 81 15.06 -26.84 16.25
C ASN A 81 16.59 -26.76 16.36
N GLU A 82 17.29 -27.75 15.81
CA GLU A 82 18.75 -27.77 15.73
C GLU A 82 19.27 -26.76 14.69
N ALA A 83 18.54 -26.59 13.59
CA ALA A 83 18.80 -25.53 12.61
C ALA A 83 18.72 -24.15 13.27
N ILE A 84 17.62 -23.86 13.97
CA ILE A 84 17.41 -22.62 14.72
C ILE A 84 18.53 -22.36 15.72
N LYS A 85 18.93 -23.37 16.52
CA LYS A 85 20.04 -23.23 17.48
C LYS A 85 21.35 -22.87 16.80
N SER A 86 21.62 -23.48 15.63
CA SER A 86 22.84 -23.23 14.87
C SER A 86 22.81 -21.83 14.25
N PHE A 87 21.71 -21.42 13.63
CA PHE A 87 21.54 -20.07 13.10
C PHE A 87 21.61 -19.00 14.18
N THR A 88 21.06 -19.24 15.38
CA THR A 88 21.18 -18.30 16.50
C THR A 88 22.64 -18.11 16.92
N LYS A 89 23.42 -19.19 17.06
CA LYS A 89 24.87 -19.06 17.34
C LYS A 89 25.61 -18.34 16.22
N SER A 90 25.22 -18.57 14.97
CA SER A 90 25.76 -17.85 13.82
C SER A 90 25.51 -16.34 13.92
N ILE A 91 24.28 -15.94 14.28
CA ILE A 91 23.90 -14.54 14.47
C ILE A 91 24.64 -13.91 15.67
N GLU A 92 24.75 -14.63 16.80
CA GLU A 92 25.51 -14.18 17.98
C GLU A 92 27.00 -13.90 17.68
N LEU A 93 27.55 -14.55 16.65
CA LEU A 93 28.92 -14.35 16.17
C LEU A 93 28.99 -13.34 15.00
N ASN A 94 27.96 -12.52 14.81
CA ASN A 94 27.85 -11.46 13.80
C ASN A 94 27.89 -11.96 12.33
N GLN A 95 27.19 -13.05 12.02
CA GLN A 95 26.96 -13.45 10.61
C GLN A 95 26.06 -12.44 9.87
N ASP A 96 26.17 -12.45 8.54
CA ASP A 96 25.35 -11.71 7.59
C ASP A 96 23.83 -11.80 7.83
N ILE A 97 23.14 -10.72 7.46
CA ILE A 97 21.69 -10.51 7.60
C ILE A 97 20.85 -11.64 6.97
N SER A 98 21.34 -12.28 5.92
CA SER A 98 20.70 -13.46 5.29
C SER A 98 20.46 -14.61 6.27
N THR A 99 21.22 -14.69 7.37
CA THR A 99 21.01 -15.70 8.42
C THR A 99 19.64 -15.58 9.08
N TYR A 100 19.08 -14.36 9.21
CA TYR A 100 17.74 -14.13 9.73
C TYR A 100 16.68 -14.74 8.81
N TYR A 101 16.83 -14.62 7.49
CA TYR A 101 15.93 -15.27 6.53
C TYR A 101 15.91 -16.80 6.73
N TRP A 102 17.08 -17.44 6.82
CA TRP A 102 17.18 -18.89 7.00
C TRP A 102 16.62 -19.36 8.35
N ARG A 103 16.88 -18.61 9.44
CA ARG A 103 16.30 -18.93 10.74
C ARG A 103 14.78 -18.73 10.75
N GLY A 104 14.29 -17.67 10.10
CA GLY A 104 12.87 -17.41 9.87
C GLY A 104 12.18 -18.55 9.12
N GLU A 105 12.82 -19.11 8.08
CA GLU A 105 12.32 -20.30 7.38
C GLU A 105 12.21 -21.51 8.31
N SER A 106 13.22 -21.78 9.14
CA SER A 106 13.16 -22.87 10.12
C SER A 106 12.10 -22.62 11.21
N TYR A 107 11.88 -21.37 11.64
CA TYR A 107 10.79 -21.02 12.54
C TYR A 107 9.42 -21.27 11.89
N LYS A 108 9.22 -20.82 10.64
CA LYS A 108 7.99 -21.04 9.89
C LYS A 108 7.68 -22.53 9.73
N ARG A 109 8.70 -23.33 9.34
CA ARG A 109 8.55 -24.79 9.15
C ARG A 109 8.32 -25.55 10.47
N SER A 110 8.75 -24.99 11.60
CA SER A 110 8.46 -25.53 12.94
C SER A 110 7.19 -24.98 13.59
N GLY A 111 6.40 -24.16 12.87
CA GLY A 111 5.14 -23.58 13.36
C GLY A 111 5.31 -22.40 14.32
N GLN A 112 6.53 -21.89 14.52
CA GLN A 112 6.81 -20.72 15.35
C GLN A 112 6.62 -19.42 14.56
N TYR A 113 5.40 -19.17 14.09
CA TYR A 113 5.11 -18.12 13.11
C TYR A 113 5.45 -16.71 13.55
N GLN A 114 5.26 -16.35 14.83
CA GLN A 114 5.59 -15.01 15.31
C GLN A 114 7.11 -14.76 15.26
N LYS A 115 7.92 -15.73 15.67
CA LYS A 115 9.39 -15.62 15.57
C LYS A 115 9.87 -15.57 14.13
N ALA A 116 9.18 -16.27 13.23
CA ALA A 116 9.46 -16.18 11.80
C ALA A 116 9.18 -14.77 11.27
N ILE A 117 8.06 -14.15 11.67
CA ILE A 117 7.71 -12.77 11.30
C ILE A 117 8.79 -11.80 11.79
N ASP A 118 9.25 -11.94 13.03
CA ASP A 118 10.27 -11.08 13.61
C ASP A 118 11.57 -11.15 12.80
N ASP A 119 12.05 -12.37 12.50
CA ASP A 119 13.26 -12.60 11.70
C ASP A 119 13.14 -12.11 10.24
N PHE A 120 12.00 -12.35 9.58
CA PHE A 120 11.76 -11.84 8.23
C PHE A 120 11.68 -10.32 8.19
N SER A 121 11.14 -9.68 9.23
CA SER A 121 11.04 -8.22 9.30
C SER A 121 12.41 -7.58 9.52
N VAL A 122 13.27 -8.17 10.37
CA VAL A 122 14.66 -7.75 10.49
C VAL A 122 15.38 -7.85 9.14
N TYR A 123 15.23 -8.97 8.43
CA TYR A 123 15.83 -9.14 7.10
C TYR A 123 15.38 -8.04 6.12
N LEU A 124 14.07 -7.75 6.05
CA LEU A 124 13.50 -6.76 5.13
C LEU A 124 13.90 -5.32 5.47
N ASN A 125 13.98 -4.97 6.76
CA ASN A 125 14.34 -3.62 7.20
C ASN A 125 15.81 -3.28 6.88
N GLU A 126 16.70 -4.25 7.04
CA GLU A 126 18.13 -4.08 6.77
C GLU A 126 18.48 -4.25 5.27
N ASN A 127 17.51 -4.65 4.45
CA ASN A 127 17.67 -4.83 3.00
C ASN A 127 16.55 -4.12 2.21
N PRO A 128 16.43 -2.78 2.31
CA PRO A 128 15.36 -2.05 1.62
C PRO A 128 15.41 -2.22 0.10
N ASP A 129 16.61 -2.42 -0.46
CA ASP A 129 16.84 -2.49 -1.91
C ASP A 129 16.71 -3.91 -2.48
N THR A 130 16.97 -4.97 -1.69
CA THR A 130 16.79 -6.35 -2.16
C THR A 130 15.38 -6.85 -1.88
N LYS A 131 14.45 -6.38 -2.71
CA LYS A 131 13.05 -6.82 -2.71
C LYS A 131 12.94 -8.31 -3.08
N ASN A 132 13.09 -9.20 -2.10
CA ASN A 132 13.05 -10.65 -2.29
C ASN A 132 11.62 -11.18 -2.11
N ALA A 133 10.98 -11.56 -3.22
CA ALA A 133 9.61 -12.11 -3.23
C ALA A 133 9.43 -13.33 -2.29
N ASN A 134 10.49 -14.11 -2.02
CA ASN A 134 10.41 -15.24 -1.09
C ASN A 134 10.15 -14.79 0.35
N VAL A 135 10.76 -13.69 0.78
CA VAL A 135 10.67 -13.23 2.16
C VAL A 135 9.27 -12.71 2.45
N PHE A 136 8.73 -11.88 1.55
CA PHE A 136 7.34 -11.43 1.61
C PHE A 136 6.36 -12.61 1.61
N ASN A 137 6.53 -13.57 0.70
CA ASN A 137 5.71 -14.78 0.67
C ASN A 137 5.75 -15.55 2.01
N SER A 138 6.93 -15.74 2.60
CA SER A 138 7.10 -16.50 3.84
C SER A 138 6.60 -15.77 5.07
N ARG A 139 6.76 -14.44 5.13
CA ARG A 139 6.22 -13.60 6.19
C ARG A 139 4.69 -13.49 6.08
N GLY A 140 4.16 -13.29 4.88
CA GLY A 140 2.72 -13.32 4.59
C GLY A 140 2.07 -14.65 4.97
N TYR A 141 2.72 -15.78 4.67
CA TYR A 141 2.24 -17.09 5.13
C TYR A 141 2.24 -17.19 6.66
N SER A 142 3.28 -16.68 7.32
CA SER A 142 3.36 -16.70 8.79
C SER A 142 2.27 -15.83 9.43
N TYR A 143 1.97 -14.66 8.85
CA TYR A 143 0.82 -13.82 9.23
C TYR A 143 -0.51 -14.56 9.02
N TYR A 144 -0.68 -15.23 7.88
CA TYR A 144 -1.88 -15.99 7.56
C TYR A 144 -2.15 -17.10 8.61
N GLN A 145 -1.11 -17.83 9.01
CA GLN A 145 -1.23 -18.88 10.04
C GLN A 145 -1.60 -18.32 11.42
N LEU A 146 -1.20 -17.07 11.72
CA LEU A 146 -1.61 -16.35 12.93
C LEU A 146 -2.96 -15.63 12.78
N ARG A 147 -3.69 -15.83 11.68
CA ARG A 147 -4.96 -15.14 11.36
C ARG A 147 -4.83 -13.61 11.26
N LYS A 148 -3.62 -13.11 11.01
CA LYS A 148 -3.32 -11.71 10.74
C LYS A 148 -3.52 -11.45 9.24
N TYR A 149 -4.78 -11.54 8.79
CA TYR A 149 -5.11 -11.65 7.37
C TYR A 149 -4.76 -10.40 6.56
N GLN A 150 -4.92 -9.19 7.11
CA GLN A 150 -4.57 -7.96 6.40
C GLN A 150 -3.07 -7.86 6.13
N GLN A 151 -2.24 -8.13 7.16
CA GLN A 151 -0.78 -8.17 7.00
C GLN A 151 -0.34 -9.26 6.02
N ALA A 152 -1.03 -10.41 6.02
CA ALA A 152 -0.78 -11.49 5.07
C ALA A 152 -1.07 -11.05 3.63
N LEU A 153 -2.19 -10.35 3.39
CA LEU A 153 -2.55 -9.83 2.07
C LEU A 153 -1.53 -8.82 1.55
N ASN A 154 -1.08 -7.89 2.39
CA ASN A 154 -0.05 -6.90 2.02
C ASN A 154 1.24 -7.60 1.56
N ASP A 155 1.72 -8.58 2.33
CA ASP A 155 2.92 -9.34 2.01
C ASP A 155 2.73 -10.23 0.77
N PHE A 156 1.56 -10.85 0.57
CA PHE A 156 1.28 -11.62 -0.64
C PHE A 156 1.23 -10.75 -1.89
N ASN A 157 0.61 -9.57 -1.82
CA ASN A 157 0.56 -8.61 -2.92
C ASN A 157 1.98 -8.15 -3.29
N GLN A 158 2.82 -7.85 -2.29
CA GLN A 158 4.21 -7.47 -2.55
C GLN A 158 5.02 -8.62 -3.18
N ALA A 159 4.80 -9.87 -2.75
CA ALA A 159 5.43 -11.03 -3.37
C ALA A 159 5.00 -11.21 -4.84
N ILE A 160 3.73 -10.94 -5.18
CA ILE A 160 3.20 -10.99 -6.55
C ILE A 160 3.76 -9.84 -7.39
N LYS A 161 3.82 -8.61 -6.85
CA LYS A 161 4.41 -7.45 -7.53
C LYS A 161 5.85 -7.73 -7.97
N LEU A 162 6.62 -8.39 -7.12
CA LEU A 162 8.01 -8.77 -7.40
C LEU A 162 8.15 -9.99 -8.30
N GLN A 163 7.23 -10.94 -8.20
CA GLN A 163 7.24 -12.16 -9.01
C GLN A 163 5.80 -12.57 -9.38
N PRO A 164 5.26 -12.06 -10.50
CA PRO A 164 3.87 -12.28 -10.89
C PRO A 164 3.47 -13.76 -11.05
N SER A 165 4.42 -14.63 -11.39
CA SER A 165 4.18 -16.08 -11.49
C SER A 165 3.74 -16.74 -10.17
N ARG A 166 3.87 -16.06 -9.02
CA ARG A 166 3.36 -16.53 -7.72
C ARG A 166 1.87 -16.38 -7.54
N ALA A 167 1.19 -15.55 -8.33
CA ALA A 167 -0.23 -15.25 -8.15
C ALA A 167 -1.08 -16.53 -8.03
N ASN A 168 -0.86 -17.49 -8.94
CA ASN A 168 -1.59 -18.76 -8.94
C ASN A 168 -1.40 -19.56 -7.65
N ASN A 169 -0.20 -19.57 -7.07
CA ASN A 169 0.11 -20.32 -5.85
C ASN A 169 -0.45 -19.66 -4.59
N LEU A 170 -0.62 -18.33 -4.61
CA LEU A 170 -1.11 -17.55 -3.47
C LEU A 170 -2.62 -17.31 -3.51
N GLN A 171 -3.26 -17.54 -4.66
CA GLN A 171 -4.66 -17.20 -4.90
C GLN A 171 -5.62 -17.78 -3.85
N GLU A 172 -5.43 -19.04 -3.44
CA GLU A 172 -6.27 -19.68 -2.45
C GLU A 172 -6.16 -19.01 -1.07
N LEU A 173 -4.93 -18.71 -0.63
CA LEU A 173 -4.69 -18.03 0.65
C LEU A 173 -5.22 -16.60 0.64
N ILE A 174 -5.05 -15.89 -0.48
CA ILE A 174 -5.59 -14.54 -0.67
C ILE A 174 -7.12 -14.55 -0.62
N ASN A 175 -7.76 -15.48 -1.33
CA ASN A 175 -9.22 -15.60 -1.36
C ASN A 175 -9.78 -15.92 0.03
N ASN A 176 -9.15 -16.84 0.76
CA ASN A 176 -9.53 -17.18 2.13
C ASN A 176 -9.35 -15.98 3.07
N ALA A 177 -8.21 -15.27 2.99
CA ALA A 177 -7.96 -14.09 3.81
C ALA A 177 -8.98 -12.99 3.55
N ARG A 178 -9.26 -12.68 2.27
CA ARG A 178 -10.29 -11.70 1.86
C ARG A 178 -11.67 -12.09 2.36
N SER A 179 -12.06 -13.35 2.17
CA SER A 179 -13.36 -13.86 2.63
C SER A 179 -13.53 -13.72 4.14
N VAL A 180 -12.49 -13.96 4.94
CA VAL A 180 -12.56 -13.82 6.41
C VAL A 180 -12.66 -12.36 6.83
N LEU A 181 -11.99 -11.46 6.09
CA LEU A 181 -12.04 -10.02 6.34
C LEU A 181 -13.34 -9.37 5.87
N GLY A 182 -14.26 -10.11 5.24
CA GLY A 182 -15.45 -9.53 4.63
C GLY A 182 -15.14 -8.68 3.38
N LEU A 183 -13.89 -8.70 2.92
CA LEU A 183 -13.49 -8.11 1.65
C LEU A 183 -14.16 -8.92 0.56
N SER A 184 -15.22 -8.35 -0.02
CA SER A 184 -15.90 -8.96 -1.16
C SER A 184 -14.88 -9.16 -2.29
N GLN A 185 -15.16 -10.11 -3.17
CA GLN A 185 -14.23 -10.67 -4.15
C GLN A 185 -13.74 -9.68 -5.24
N GLN A 186 -13.91 -8.38 -5.07
CA GLN A 186 -13.17 -7.42 -5.88
C GLN A 186 -11.69 -7.56 -5.52
N ALA A 187 -10.95 -8.20 -6.43
CA ALA A 187 -9.66 -7.64 -6.76
C ALA A 187 -9.91 -6.13 -6.90
N ILE A 188 -9.11 -5.32 -6.22
CA ILE A 188 -9.09 -3.90 -6.52
C ILE A 188 -8.56 -3.85 -7.96
N ASP A 189 -9.49 -3.88 -8.90
CA ASP A 189 -9.20 -3.86 -10.31
C ASP A 189 -8.66 -2.47 -10.59
N LEU A 190 -7.56 -2.41 -11.32
CA LEU A 190 -6.98 -1.15 -11.76
C LEU A 190 -8.07 -0.36 -12.50
N PRO A 191 -8.18 0.96 -12.28
CA PRO A 191 -9.16 1.77 -12.98
C PRO A 191 -8.93 1.64 -14.48
N THR A 192 -9.95 1.15 -15.20
CA THR A 192 -9.89 1.01 -16.66
C THR A 192 -10.20 2.33 -17.36
N PHE A 193 -10.79 3.29 -16.63
CA PHE A 193 -11.35 4.54 -17.16
C PHE A 193 -12.37 4.32 -18.28
N GLU A 194 -12.93 3.12 -18.38
CA GLU A 194 -14.01 2.81 -19.32
C GLU A 194 -15.30 3.47 -18.87
N ILE A 195 -15.93 4.18 -19.80
CA ILE A 195 -17.25 4.75 -19.59
C ILE A 195 -18.28 3.65 -19.82
N ILE A 196 -19.03 3.32 -18.76
CA ILE A 196 -20.23 2.52 -18.87
C ILE A 196 -21.46 3.41 -18.77
N ASN A 197 -22.56 2.97 -19.40
CA ASN A 197 -23.80 3.75 -19.50
C ASN A 197 -24.91 3.28 -18.54
N LYS A 198 -24.58 2.39 -17.62
CA LYS A 198 -25.50 1.86 -16.64
C LYS A 198 -24.74 1.46 -15.39
N TYR A 199 -25.17 1.99 -14.25
CA TYR A 199 -24.66 1.65 -12.94
C TYR A 199 -24.85 0.16 -12.66
N PRO A 200 -23.79 -0.57 -12.22
CA PRO A 200 -23.82 -2.03 -12.18
C PRO A 200 -24.58 -2.59 -10.98
N ASN A 201 -24.69 -1.85 -9.87
CA ASN A 201 -25.37 -2.33 -8.66
C ASN A 201 -26.91 -2.17 -8.79
N PRO A 202 -27.69 -3.27 -8.83
CA PRO A 202 -29.14 -3.19 -9.00
C PRO A 202 -29.86 -2.48 -7.85
N LYS A 203 -29.29 -2.46 -6.63
CA LYS A 203 -29.88 -1.75 -5.49
C LYS A 203 -29.86 -0.23 -5.69
N LEU A 204 -28.86 0.28 -6.40
CA LEU A 204 -28.67 1.70 -6.72
C LEU A 204 -29.16 2.05 -8.13
N ASN A 205 -30.13 1.29 -8.66
CA ASN A 205 -30.69 1.53 -10.00
C ASN A 205 -31.39 2.90 -10.14
N CYS A 206 -31.69 3.59 -9.04
CA CYS A 206 -32.17 4.98 -9.06
C CYS A 206 -31.16 5.96 -9.69
N LEU A 207 -29.85 5.67 -9.64
CA LEU A 207 -28.83 6.47 -10.34
C LEU A 207 -29.08 6.49 -11.86
N ASN A 208 -29.48 5.36 -12.43
CA ASN A 208 -29.73 5.18 -13.87
C ASN A 208 -30.96 5.95 -14.40
N LYS A 209 -31.71 6.65 -13.54
CA LYS A 209 -32.82 7.51 -13.99
C LYS A 209 -32.33 8.83 -14.58
N THR A 210 -31.21 9.33 -14.08
CA THR A 210 -30.67 10.66 -14.43
C THR A 210 -29.24 10.56 -14.93
N MET A 211 -28.43 9.64 -14.39
CA MET A 211 -27.04 9.47 -14.76
C MET A 211 -26.92 8.47 -15.91
N ASP A 212 -26.08 8.82 -16.90
CA ASP A 212 -25.83 8.04 -18.11
C ASP A 212 -24.35 7.68 -18.28
N VAL A 213 -23.46 8.25 -17.47
CA VAL A 213 -22.01 8.12 -17.58
C VAL A 213 -21.47 7.71 -16.23
N PHE A 214 -20.76 6.58 -16.19
CA PHE A 214 -20.15 6.05 -14.98
C PHE A 214 -18.74 5.58 -15.28
N ILE A 215 -17.79 5.99 -14.45
CA ILE A 215 -16.40 5.55 -14.50
C ILE A 215 -16.04 4.96 -13.14
N ASP A 216 -15.57 3.72 -13.13
CA ASP A 216 -15.08 3.03 -11.94
C ASP A 216 -13.63 3.42 -11.66
N VAL A 217 -13.38 3.90 -10.45
CA VAL A 217 -12.05 4.24 -9.93
C VAL A 217 -11.85 3.47 -8.63
N PHE A 218 -11.21 2.30 -8.72
CA PHE A 218 -10.94 1.42 -7.59
C PHE A 218 -12.19 1.00 -6.79
N GLY A 219 -13.37 0.94 -7.42
CA GLY A 219 -14.66 0.65 -6.79
C GLY A 219 -15.48 1.89 -6.42
N ILE A 220 -14.88 3.08 -6.51
CA ILE A 220 -15.54 4.39 -6.34
C ILE A 220 -16.04 4.87 -7.70
N TRP A 221 -17.18 5.55 -7.74
CA TRP A 221 -17.80 5.92 -9.01
C TRP A 221 -17.78 7.43 -9.26
N VAL A 222 -17.15 7.83 -10.36
CA VAL A 222 -17.41 9.14 -10.98
C VAL A 222 -18.66 9.01 -11.83
N ILE A 223 -19.63 9.88 -11.60
CA ILE A 223 -20.96 9.80 -12.21
C ILE A 223 -21.33 11.09 -12.91
N SER A 224 -22.04 10.99 -14.02
CA SER A 224 -22.47 12.14 -14.80
C SER A 224 -23.70 11.85 -15.65
N THR A 225 -24.36 12.91 -16.10
CA THR A 225 -25.33 12.88 -17.19
C THR A 225 -24.59 12.77 -18.54
N LYS A 226 -25.30 12.38 -19.60
CA LYS A 226 -24.73 12.38 -20.97
C LYS A 226 -24.36 13.76 -21.52
N SER A 227 -24.79 14.85 -20.86
CA SER A 227 -24.49 16.22 -21.29
C SER A 227 -23.11 16.70 -20.85
N ALA A 228 -22.49 16.07 -19.86
CA ALA A 228 -21.13 16.45 -19.48
C ALA A 228 -20.14 16.06 -20.59
N PRO A 229 -19.18 16.94 -20.93
CA PRO A 229 -18.14 16.58 -21.88
C PRO A 229 -17.24 15.49 -21.30
N GLU A 230 -16.93 14.48 -22.11
CA GLU A 230 -16.19 13.28 -21.71
C GLU A 230 -14.86 13.58 -21.02
N ASN A 231 -14.14 14.59 -21.51
CA ASN A 231 -12.84 14.99 -20.99
C ASN A 231 -12.92 15.53 -19.55
N TYR A 232 -14.04 16.10 -19.11
CA TYR A 232 -14.21 16.56 -17.72
C TYR A 232 -14.45 15.38 -16.78
N VAL A 233 -15.27 14.42 -17.20
CA VAL A 233 -15.54 13.20 -16.44
C VAL A 233 -14.27 12.34 -16.30
N LEU A 234 -13.52 12.19 -17.41
CA LEU A 234 -12.22 11.51 -17.39
C LEU A 234 -11.20 12.24 -16.53
N HIS A 235 -11.11 13.57 -16.63
CA HIS A 235 -10.19 14.36 -15.81
C HIS A 235 -10.46 14.17 -14.30
N THR A 236 -11.72 14.25 -13.89
CA THR A 236 -12.15 13.94 -12.52
C THR A 236 -11.72 12.54 -12.09
N ALA A 237 -11.98 11.53 -12.92
CA ALA A 237 -11.65 10.15 -12.61
C ALA A 237 -10.14 9.94 -12.44
N ASN A 238 -9.32 10.60 -13.26
CA ASN A 238 -7.88 10.55 -13.14
C ASN A 238 -7.37 11.28 -11.89
N VAL A 239 -7.92 12.46 -11.55
CA VAL A 239 -7.57 13.17 -10.31
C VAL A 239 -7.94 12.33 -9.08
N LEU A 240 -9.12 11.69 -9.07
CA LEU A 240 -9.51 10.76 -8.02
C LEU A 240 -8.52 9.59 -7.92
N ALA A 241 -8.16 8.96 -9.03
CA ALA A 241 -7.19 7.86 -9.03
C ALA A 241 -5.84 8.31 -8.43
N GLN A 242 -5.35 9.51 -8.77
CA GLN A 242 -4.11 10.08 -8.23
C GLN A 242 -4.19 10.49 -6.75
N PHE A 243 -5.38 10.71 -6.20
CA PHE A 243 -5.55 10.90 -4.76
C PHE A 243 -5.65 9.59 -3.99
N ILE A 244 -6.15 8.52 -4.62
CA ILE A 244 -6.24 7.19 -4.01
C ILE A 244 -4.92 6.42 -4.11
N ASP A 245 -4.18 6.58 -5.21
CA ASP A 245 -2.87 5.98 -5.49
C ASP A 245 -1.94 7.07 -6.04
N ASN A 246 -1.31 7.82 -5.12
CA ASN A 246 -0.53 9.02 -5.43
C ASN A 246 0.90 8.73 -5.89
N ASP A 247 1.41 7.52 -5.62
CA ASP A 247 2.66 7.03 -6.22
C ASP A 247 2.45 6.31 -7.57
N SER A 248 1.18 6.06 -7.93
CA SER A 248 0.73 5.43 -9.17
C SER A 248 1.33 4.04 -9.36
N ASP A 249 1.47 3.28 -8.28
CA ASP A 249 2.05 1.94 -8.31
C ASP A 249 1.03 0.82 -8.59
N GLY A 250 -0.24 1.22 -8.77
CA GLY A 250 -1.40 0.37 -9.01
C GLY A 250 -2.08 -0.11 -7.73
N VAL A 251 -1.62 0.32 -6.55
CA VAL A 251 -2.16 -0.05 -5.25
C VAL A 251 -2.58 1.21 -4.50
N PRO A 252 -3.84 1.30 -4.02
CA PRO A 252 -4.27 2.39 -3.17
C PRO A 252 -3.33 2.60 -1.99
N ASP A 253 -2.96 3.85 -1.73
CA ASP A 253 -2.01 4.24 -0.68
C ASP A 253 -2.52 3.81 0.70
N ASP A 254 -3.82 4.01 0.94
CA ASP A 254 -4.54 3.55 2.13
C ASP A 254 -5.80 2.76 1.72
N ALA A 255 -5.73 1.44 1.89
CA ALA A 255 -6.82 0.54 1.52
C ALA A 255 -8.05 0.69 2.43
N ASP A 256 -7.87 1.07 3.71
CA ASP A 256 -8.99 1.21 4.64
C ASP A 256 -9.80 2.46 4.30
N VAL A 257 -9.12 3.56 3.91
CA VAL A 257 -9.76 4.79 3.40
C VAL A 257 -10.54 4.51 2.12
N LEU A 258 -9.96 3.78 1.16
CA LEU A 258 -10.68 3.36 -0.05
C LEU A 258 -11.91 2.52 0.29
N ASN A 259 -11.74 1.47 1.11
CA ASN A 259 -12.83 0.58 1.48
C ASN A 259 -13.98 1.34 2.15
N TYR A 260 -13.67 2.29 3.03
CA TYR A 260 -14.68 3.14 3.64
C TYR A 260 -15.49 3.91 2.61
N LEU A 261 -14.85 4.51 1.60
CA LEU A 261 -15.53 5.26 0.53
C LEU A 261 -16.43 4.33 -0.30
N VAL A 262 -15.95 3.14 -0.65
CA VAL A 262 -16.69 2.14 -1.42
C VAL A 262 -17.90 1.60 -0.65
N GLU A 263 -17.70 1.16 0.59
CA GLU A 263 -18.75 0.56 1.42
C GLU A 263 -19.87 1.54 1.78
N ASN A 264 -19.54 2.83 1.84
CA ASN A 264 -20.50 3.90 2.10
C ASN A 264 -21.06 4.54 0.82
N ASN A 265 -20.81 3.95 -0.35
CA ASN A 265 -21.30 4.38 -1.67
C ASN A 265 -21.03 5.88 -1.93
N TYR A 266 -19.81 6.33 -1.68
CA TYR A 266 -19.40 7.66 -2.11
C TYR A 266 -19.34 7.73 -3.64
N VAL A 267 -19.87 8.82 -4.19
CA VAL A 267 -19.87 9.10 -5.62
C VAL A 267 -19.36 10.51 -5.89
N PHE A 268 -18.80 10.70 -7.08
CA PHE A 268 -18.11 11.91 -7.52
C PHE A 268 -18.86 12.50 -8.71
N PRO A 269 -19.80 13.43 -8.47
CA PRO A 269 -20.70 13.91 -9.52
C PRO A 269 -20.05 15.00 -10.36
N VAL A 270 -20.03 14.81 -11.67
CA VAL A 270 -19.62 15.81 -12.66
C VAL A 270 -20.86 16.24 -13.42
N TRP A 271 -21.34 17.45 -13.19
CA TRP A 271 -22.64 17.89 -13.72
C TRP A 271 -22.77 19.41 -13.76
N THR A 272 -23.90 19.92 -14.26
CA THR A 272 -24.28 21.33 -14.04
C THR A 272 -25.14 21.51 -12.80
N THR A 273 -25.33 22.74 -12.35
CA THR A 273 -26.32 23.07 -11.30
C THR A 273 -27.73 22.57 -11.66
N ARG A 274 -28.11 22.62 -12.95
CA ARG A 274 -29.40 22.11 -13.44
C ARG A 274 -29.50 20.59 -13.32
N ASP A 275 -28.46 19.89 -13.78
CA ASP A 275 -28.42 18.43 -13.75
C ASP A 275 -28.50 17.89 -12.31
N ARG A 276 -27.83 18.55 -11.36
CA ARG A 276 -27.95 18.26 -9.92
C ARG A 276 -29.39 18.40 -9.41
N GLU A 277 -30.07 19.49 -9.76
CA GLU A 277 -31.46 19.71 -9.33
C GLU A 277 -32.40 18.62 -9.88
N ASP A 278 -32.19 18.23 -11.13
CA ASP A 278 -32.97 17.16 -11.76
C ASP A 278 -32.66 15.79 -11.15
N PHE A 279 -31.40 15.52 -10.80
CA PHE A 279 -31.02 14.32 -10.05
C PHE A 279 -31.78 14.21 -8.73
N TRP A 280 -31.80 15.26 -7.92
CA TRP A 280 -32.48 15.21 -6.62
C TRP A 280 -34.01 15.13 -6.74
N LYS A 281 -34.61 15.65 -7.81
CA LYS A 281 -36.06 15.43 -8.06
C LYS A 281 -36.37 13.94 -8.26
N GLU A 282 -35.51 13.21 -8.97
CA GLU A 282 -35.69 11.78 -9.27
C GLU A 282 -35.22 10.84 -8.15
N ALA A 283 -34.21 11.26 -7.37
CA ALA A 283 -33.64 10.49 -6.28
C ALA A 283 -34.48 10.53 -5.00
N ARG A 284 -35.24 11.61 -4.75
CA ARG A 284 -36.10 11.75 -3.57
C ARG A 284 -37.11 10.61 -3.44
N GLY A 285 -37.22 10.05 -2.25
CA GLY A 285 -38.04 8.89 -1.91
C GLY A 285 -37.53 7.56 -2.46
N THR A 286 -36.31 7.51 -3.00
CA THR A 286 -35.70 6.28 -3.53
C THR A 286 -34.58 5.78 -2.63
N TYR A 287 -34.13 4.54 -2.86
CA TYR A 287 -33.00 3.97 -2.13
C TYR A 287 -31.72 4.82 -2.23
N CYS A 288 -31.51 5.53 -3.34
CA CYS A 288 -30.33 6.36 -3.53
C CYS A 288 -30.27 7.53 -2.55
N GLU A 289 -31.41 8.17 -2.24
CA GLU A 289 -31.43 9.34 -1.34
C GLU A 289 -30.70 9.07 -0.02
N ASP A 290 -30.87 7.88 0.54
CA ASP A 290 -30.28 7.49 1.84
C ASP A 290 -28.99 6.66 1.71
N ASN A 291 -28.66 6.15 0.52
CA ASN A 291 -27.60 5.15 0.33
C ASN A 291 -26.52 5.55 -0.67
N ILE A 292 -26.54 6.77 -1.21
CA ILE A 292 -25.38 7.37 -1.86
C ILE A 292 -24.87 8.52 -1.01
N ARG A 293 -23.56 8.74 -1.03
CA ARG A 293 -22.95 9.88 -0.35
C ARG A 293 -22.25 10.76 -1.36
N MET A 294 -22.56 12.03 -1.28
CA MET A 294 -21.87 13.11 -2.00
C MET A 294 -21.42 14.09 -0.92
N ARG A 295 -20.19 14.60 -1.04
CA ARG A 295 -19.67 15.63 -0.14
C ARG A 295 -19.31 16.92 -0.87
N ALA A 296 -18.95 16.78 -2.13
CA ALA A 296 -18.53 17.82 -3.04
C ALA A 296 -19.02 17.44 -4.45
N SER A 297 -18.96 18.36 -5.40
CA SER A 297 -19.43 18.14 -6.78
C SER A 297 -18.68 19.05 -7.73
N MET A 298 -18.42 18.55 -8.94
CA MET A 298 -17.66 19.30 -9.92
C MET A 298 -18.62 19.88 -10.97
N TYR A 299 -18.72 21.20 -11.02
CA TYR A 299 -19.64 21.97 -11.85
C TYR A 299 -18.95 22.49 -13.12
N TYR A 300 -19.01 21.73 -14.21
CA TYR A 300 -18.29 22.09 -15.44
C TYR A 300 -18.81 23.35 -16.16
N ASP A 301 -19.92 23.94 -15.71
CA ASP A 301 -20.47 25.21 -16.20
C ASP A 301 -20.14 26.43 -15.32
N GLU A 302 -19.55 26.22 -14.15
CA GLU A 302 -19.25 27.27 -13.17
C GLU A 302 -17.77 27.27 -12.74
N ASP A 303 -17.15 26.09 -12.63
CA ASP A 303 -15.81 25.89 -12.09
C ASP A 303 -14.69 26.12 -13.11
N GLU A 304 -13.49 26.40 -12.58
CA GLU A 304 -12.24 26.43 -13.35
C GLU A 304 -11.56 25.06 -13.35
N TRP A 305 -11.14 24.61 -14.53
CA TRP A 305 -10.54 23.28 -14.74
C TRP A 305 -9.20 23.39 -15.46
N ALA A 306 -8.11 23.01 -14.79
CA ALA A 306 -6.80 22.88 -15.43
C ALA A 306 -6.59 21.44 -15.94
N ILE A 307 -7.23 21.11 -17.07
CA ILE A 307 -7.12 19.78 -17.68
C ILE A 307 -5.67 19.52 -18.12
N GLY A 308 -5.04 18.47 -17.56
CA GLY A 308 -3.62 18.19 -17.74
C GLY A 308 -2.68 18.89 -16.74
N GLY A 309 -3.24 19.44 -15.65
CA GLY A 309 -2.51 19.99 -14.52
C GLY A 309 -2.37 21.51 -14.51
N ILE A 310 -2.03 22.03 -13.32
CA ILE A 310 -1.80 23.46 -13.08
C ILE A 310 -0.41 23.87 -13.62
N ASN A 311 -0.36 24.90 -14.48
CA ASN A 311 0.88 25.25 -15.19
C ASN A 311 1.19 26.75 -15.27
N LYS A 312 0.33 27.65 -14.77
CA LYS A 312 0.60 29.09 -14.57
C LYS A 312 -0.56 29.83 -13.89
N LYS A 313 -0.28 31.09 -13.53
CA LYS A 313 -1.21 32.17 -13.18
C LYS A 313 -2.52 32.16 -14.00
N GLY A 314 -3.66 32.06 -13.32
CA GLY A 314 -5.01 32.02 -13.92
C GLY A 314 -5.48 30.64 -14.40
N SER A 315 -4.86 29.56 -13.93
CA SER A 315 -5.30 28.17 -14.18
C SER A 315 -5.33 27.43 -12.84
N TRP A 316 -6.52 27.36 -12.22
CA TRP A 316 -6.78 26.49 -11.09
C TRP A 316 -7.57 25.26 -11.54
N ASP A 317 -7.35 24.13 -10.89
CA ASP A 317 -8.14 22.93 -11.08
C ASP A 317 -8.99 22.68 -9.84
N VAL A 318 -10.29 23.01 -9.94
CA VAL A 318 -11.25 22.82 -8.84
C VAL A 318 -11.36 21.34 -8.44
N ASN A 319 -10.97 20.38 -9.29
CA ASN A 319 -10.94 18.96 -8.89
C ASN A 319 -10.00 18.69 -7.72
N LEU A 320 -8.92 19.47 -7.57
CA LEU A 320 -8.01 19.33 -6.43
C LEU A 320 -8.70 19.58 -5.08
N GLU A 321 -9.73 20.43 -5.08
CA GLU A 321 -10.54 20.78 -3.92
C GLU A 321 -11.71 19.80 -3.77
N GLU A 322 -12.58 19.72 -4.77
CA GLU A 322 -13.83 18.97 -4.70
C GLU A 322 -13.59 17.46 -4.54
N VAL A 323 -12.65 16.89 -5.29
CA VAL A 323 -12.31 15.46 -5.15
C VAL A 323 -11.70 15.20 -3.77
N TRP A 324 -10.83 16.09 -3.29
CA TRP A 324 -10.21 15.95 -1.98
C TRP A 324 -11.22 16.06 -0.83
N HIS A 325 -12.23 16.93 -0.93
CA HIS A 325 -13.31 17.03 0.05
C HIS A 325 -14.03 15.70 0.22
N VAL A 326 -14.32 15.00 -0.88
CA VAL A 326 -14.93 13.67 -0.82
C VAL A 326 -13.95 12.64 -0.25
N VAL A 327 -12.69 12.60 -0.72
CA VAL A 327 -11.67 11.65 -0.23
C VAL A 327 -11.41 11.81 1.28
N THR A 328 -11.41 13.04 1.78
CA THR A 328 -11.29 13.37 3.21
C THR A 328 -12.41 12.74 4.05
N ALA A 329 -13.56 12.41 3.46
CA ALA A 329 -14.60 11.67 4.17
C ALA A 329 -14.16 10.25 4.55
N GLY A 330 -13.35 9.61 3.69
CA GLY A 330 -12.72 8.32 4.00
C GLY A 330 -11.74 8.45 5.16
N TRP A 331 -10.83 9.42 5.10
CA TRP A 331 -9.88 9.70 6.17
C TRP A 331 -10.56 9.99 7.52
N SER A 332 -11.58 10.85 7.52
CA SER A 332 -12.36 11.16 8.73
C SER A 332 -13.13 9.96 9.26
N GLY A 333 -13.57 9.05 8.40
CA GLY A 333 -14.32 7.85 8.78
C GLY A 333 -13.45 6.76 9.38
N VAL A 334 -12.26 6.56 8.82
CA VAL A 334 -11.31 5.51 9.24
C VAL A 334 -10.46 5.96 10.42
N TYR A 335 -10.02 7.21 10.43
CA TYR A 335 -9.11 7.78 11.43
C TYR A 335 -9.72 9.00 12.12
N PRO A 336 -10.89 8.87 12.79
CA PRO A 336 -11.63 10.01 13.35
C PRO A 336 -10.85 10.78 14.43
N GLU A 337 -9.95 10.13 15.16
CA GLU A 337 -9.09 10.80 16.16
C GLU A 337 -8.11 11.79 15.52
N TYR A 338 -7.76 11.59 14.24
CA TYR A 338 -6.78 12.39 13.52
C TYR A 338 -7.45 13.34 12.53
N PHE A 339 -8.32 12.83 11.67
CA PHE A 339 -8.96 13.56 10.56
C PHE A 339 -10.45 13.84 10.80
N GLY A 340 -10.98 13.54 11.99
CA GLY A 340 -12.35 13.89 12.34
C GLY A 340 -12.63 15.37 12.14
N LEU A 341 -13.77 15.70 11.55
CA LEU A 341 -14.16 17.09 11.28
C LEU A 341 -14.91 17.73 12.46
N GLU A 342 -15.36 16.89 13.38
CA GLU A 342 -15.97 17.28 14.64
C GLU A 342 -14.97 17.09 15.78
N LYS A 343 -15.13 17.89 16.85
CA LYS A 343 -14.26 17.77 18.01
C LYS A 343 -14.60 16.53 18.86
N PRO A 344 -13.59 15.92 19.51
CA PRO A 344 -12.16 16.20 19.38
C PRO A 344 -11.51 15.41 18.25
N SER A 345 -10.55 16.04 17.56
CA SER A 345 -9.61 15.38 16.65
C SER A 345 -8.33 16.21 16.54
N PHE A 346 -7.24 15.59 16.11
CA PHE A 346 -5.98 16.30 15.89
C PHE A 346 -6.14 17.43 14.85
N LEU A 347 -6.88 17.18 13.77
CA LEU A 347 -7.22 18.17 12.74
C LEU A 347 -7.96 19.38 13.32
N THR A 348 -8.97 19.14 14.15
CA THR A 348 -9.80 20.22 14.70
C THR A 348 -9.08 21.02 15.77
N ASP A 349 -8.17 20.41 16.52
CA ASP A 349 -7.28 21.11 17.45
C ASP A 349 -6.27 21.99 16.69
N ALA A 350 -5.72 21.51 15.57
CA ALA A 350 -4.85 22.30 14.69
C ALA A 350 -5.61 23.50 14.09
N MET A 351 -6.83 23.27 13.60
CA MET A 351 -7.68 24.33 13.05
C MET A 351 -7.98 25.44 14.06
N ASP A 352 -8.29 25.08 15.31
CA ASP A 352 -8.55 26.08 16.35
C ASP A 352 -7.32 26.94 16.65
N VAL A 353 -6.12 26.35 16.62
CA VAL A 353 -4.87 27.11 16.72
C VAL A 353 -4.71 28.05 15.53
N ALA A 354 -4.98 27.56 14.31
CA ALA A 354 -4.87 28.35 13.07
C ALA A 354 -5.82 29.55 13.00
N ARG A 355 -7.00 29.41 13.61
CA ARG A 355 -8.01 30.48 13.74
C ARG A 355 -7.79 31.37 14.95
N GLY A 356 -6.85 31.04 15.84
CA GLY A 356 -6.59 31.77 17.09
C GLY A 356 -7.64 31.53 18.18
N GLY A 357 -8.42 30.46 18.10
CA GLY A 357 -9.45 30.06 19.05
C GLY A 357 -10.50 29.13 18.46
N TYR A 358 -11.37 28.61 19.34
CA TYR A 358 -12.54 27.82 18.94
C TYR A 358 -13.69 28.74 18.51
N PHE A 359 -14.20 28.48 17.30
CA PHE A 359 -15.37 29.16 16.74
C PHE A 359 -16.31 28.14 16.10
N GLU A 360 -17.41 27.83 16.78
CA GLU A 360 -18.47 26.92 16.28
C GLU A 360 -19.15 27.49 15.03
N ILE A 361 -19.39 28.80 15.05
CA ILE A 361 -19.89 29.60 13.94
C ILE A 361 -18.87 30.68 13.59
N ILE A 362 -18.92 31.19 12.36
CA ILE A 362 -17.99 32.22 11.88
C ILE A 362 -18.12 33.48 12.76
N PRO A 363 -17.02 33.95 13.39
CA PRO A 363 -17.03 35.16 14.19
C PRO A 363 -17.15 36.39 13.28
N TYR A 364 -17.67 37.50 13.83
CA TYR A 364 -17.66 38.77 13.11
C TYR A 364 -16.26 39.20 12.66
N LYS A 365 -15.23 38.87 13.46
CA LYS A 365 -13.83 39.10 13.15
C LYS A 365 -12.96 38.00 13.79
N TYR A 366 -12.10 37.37 13.01
CA TYR A 366 -11.05 36.49 13.52
C TYR A 366 -9.94 37.30 14.20
N PRO A 367 -9.23 36.72 15.19
CA PRO A 367 -8.01 37.32 15.74
C PRO A 367 -7.01 37.73 14.65
N ASP A 368 -6.28 38.82 14.87
CA ASP A 368 -5.37 39.37 13.84
C ASP A 368 -4.22 38.41 13.50
N GLN A 369 -3.84 37.54 14.43
CA GLN A 369 -2.83 36.49 14.24
C GLN A 369 -3.34 35.23 13.52
N ALA A 370 -4.65 35.11 13.26
CA ALA A 370 -5.21 33.95 12.57
C ALA A 370 -4.69 33.89 11.11
N TRP A 371 -4.24 32.71 10.69
CA TRP A 371 -3.77 32.47 9.32
C TRP A 371 -4.72 31.62 8.50
N TYR A 372 -5.67 30.96 9.16
CA TYR A 372 -6.83 30.38 8.53
C TYR A 372 -8.08 31.14 8.96
N LYS A 373 -8.90 31.54 8.00
CA LYS A 373 -10.17 32.24 8.17
C LYS A 373 -11.14 31.70 7.12
N TYR A 374 -12.42 31.78 7.44
CA TYR A 374 -13.47 31.35 6.54
C TYR A 374 -14.70 32.24 6.68
N TYR A 375 -15.32 32.59 5.55
CA TYR A 375 -16.32 33.65 5.49
C TYR A 375 -17.70 33.21 4.98
N ASP A 376 -17.89 31.95 4.55
CA ASP A 376 -19.21 31.46 4.17
C ASP A 376 -20.09 31.16 5.39
N SER A 377 -21.03 32.06 5.67
CA SER A 377 -22.00 31.95 6.76
C SER A 377 -22.89 30.70 6.74
N SER A 378 -22.97 29.97 5.62
CA SER A 378 -23.70 28.71 5.52
C SER A 378 -22.93 27.51 6.12
N CYS A 379 -21.62 27.68 6.33
CA CYS A 379 -20.70 26.66 6.79
C CYS A 379 -20.63 26.59 8.32
N VAL A 380 -20.79 25.39 8.86
CA VAL A 380 -20.60 25.08 10.29
C VAL A 380 -19.17 24.62 10.58
N TYR A 381 -18.84 24.36 11.84
CA TYR A 381 -17.51 23.96 12.29
C TYR A 381 -16.85 22.84 11.44
N SER A 382 -17.57 21.76 11.15
CA SER A 382 -17.03 20.63 10.36
C SER A 382 -16.80 20.95 8.90
N CYS A 383 -17.60 21.84 8.32
CA CYS A 383 -17.35 22.35 6.97
C CYS A 383 -16.06 23.19 6.96
N GLN A 384 -15.83 24.05 7.96
CA GLN A 384 -14.55 24.78 8.10
C GLN A 384 -13.36 23.83 8.30
N ALA A 385 -13.54 22.73 9.04
CA ALA A 385 -12.50 21.72 9.19
C ALA A 385 -12.16 21.02 7.85
N SER A 386 -13.15 20.81 6.98
CA SER A 386 -12.97 20.29 5.62
C SER A 386 -12.12 21.23 4.77
N GLU A 387 -12.44 22.52 4.82
CA GLU A 387 -11.70 23.57 4.10
C GLU A 387 -10.28 23.73 4.62
N TYR A 388 -10.09 23.66 5.93
CA TYR A 388 -8.78 23.75 6.55
C TYR A 388 -7.82 22.63 6.11
N ILE A 389 -8.27 21.37 6.11
CA ILE A 389 -7.43 20.25 5.63
C ILE A 389 -7.17 20.33 4.13
N TYR A 390 -8.12 20.83 3.34
CA TYR A 390 -7.91 21.13 1.92
C TYR A 390 -6.76 22.13 1.74
N TRP A 391 -6.85 23.30 2.37
CA TRP A 391 -5.83 24.34 2.26
C TRP A 391 -4.44 23.84 2.69
N ALA A 392 -4.40 23.11 3.81
CA ALA A 392 -3.16 22.54 4.32
C ALA A 392 -2.57 21.50 3.35
N LEU A 393 -3.38 20.58 2.80
CA LEU A 393 -2.89 19.59 1.84
C LEU A 393 -2.37 20.27 0.58
N MET A 394 -3.10 21.24 0.01
CA MET A 394 -2.70 21.93 -1.22
C MET A 394 -1.38 22.69 -1.04
N ALA A 395 -1.15 23.31 0.12
CA ALA A 395 0.14 23.88 0.47
C ALA A 395 1.23 22.80 0.59
N ASN A 396 0.92 21.68 1.25
CA ASN A 396 1.87 20.59 1.51
C ASN A 396 2.37 19.90 0.24
N ILE A 397 1.50 19.65 -0.73
CA ILE A 397 1.87 19.04 -2.02
C ILE A 397 2.43 20.05 -3.02
N GLY A 398 2.49 21.34 -2.65
CA GLY A 398 3.02 22.42 -3.49
C GLY A 398 2.05 22.93 -4.55
N ALA A 399 0.78 22.53 -4.53
CA ALA A 399 -0.23 23.00 -5.48
C ALA A 399 -0.50 24.51 -5.38
N LEU A 400 -0.22 25.11 -4.22
CA LEU A 400 -0.35 26.54 -3.97
C LEU A 400 0.91 27.36 -4.25
N ASP A 401 2.02 26.75 -4.73
CA ASP A 401 3.27 27.47 -4.97
C ASP A 401 3.02 28.62 -5.98
N PRO A 402 3.35 29.88 -5.64
CA PRO A 402 3.19 31.03 -6.53
C PRO A 402 3.94 30.92 -7.87
N LYS A 403 4.89 29.98 -7.99
CA LYS A 403 5.55 29.64 -9.26
C LYS A 403 4.62 28.88 -10.21
N LEU A 404 3.60 28.20 -9.69
CA LEU A 404 2.65 27.37 -10.46
C LEU A 404 1.29 28.06 -10.65
N THR A 405 0.78 28.77 -9.64
CA THR A 405 -0.58 29.35 -9.64
C THR A 405 -0.65 30.68 -8.86
N ASP A 406 -1.70 31.47 -9.08
CA ASP A 406 -2.08 32.63 -8.24
C ASP A 406 -3.13 32.31 -7.17
N LYS A 407 -3.63 31.06 -7.09
CA LYS A 407 -4.66 30.65 -6.14
C LYS A 407 -4.37 31.07 -4.69
N CYS A 408 -3.14 30.87 -4.21
CA CYS A 408 -2.77 31.29 -2.85
C CYS A 408 -2.83 32.81 -2.64
N GLN A 409 -2.44 33.59 -3.65
CA GLN A 409 -2.48 35.05 -3.59
C GLN A 409 -3.94 35.54 -3.59
N ASP A 410 -4.77 34.98 -4.46
CA ASP A 410 -6.16 35.38 -4.63
C ASP A 410 -7.02 34.98 -3.42
N SER A 411 -6.68 33.87 -2.75
CA SER A 411 -7.34 33.41 -1.53
C SER A 411 -6.62 33.84 -0.23
N SER A 412 -5.66 34.78 -0.30
CA SER A 412 -4.85 35.23 0.85
C SER A 412 -5.62 35.82 2.04
N HIS A 413 -6.88 36.18 1.82
CA HIS A 413 -7.78 36.65 2.87
C HIS A 413 -8.29 35.51 3.77
N GLU A 414 -8.37 34.28 3.24
CA GLU A 414 -8.76 33.06 3.96
C GLU A 414 -7.55 32.24 4.40
N TRP A 415 -6.57 32.07 3.50
CA TRP A 415 -5.39 31.24 3.71
C TRP A 415 -4.17 31.85 3.03
N ASN A 416 -3.05 31.98 3.75
CA ASN A 416 -1.85 32.65 3.24
C ASN A 416 -0.54 31.84 3.39
N ILE A 417 -0.64 30.51 3.42
CA ILE A 417 0.51 29.60 3.46
C ILE A 417 0.61 28.91 2.10
N CYS A 418 1.58 29.30 1.27
CA CYS A 418 1.61 28.87 -0.13
C CYS A 418 2.53 27.69 -0.42
N THR A 419 3.47 27.38 0.48
CA THR A 419 4.48 26.34 0.26
C THR A 419 4.53 25.34 1.41
N ALA A 420 5.03 24.14 1.15
CA ALA A 420 5.24 23.12 2.17
C ALA A 420 6.22 23.57 3.26
N ASP A 421 7.23 24.37 2.90
CA ASP A 421 8.17 24.96 3.87
C ASP A 421 7.46 25.95 4.80
N ASP A 422 6.68 26.87 4.23
CA ASP A 422 5.91 27.83 5.04
C ASP A 422 4.90 27.12 5.96
N LEU A 423 4.32 26.00 5.48
CA LEU A 423 3.39 25.18 6.27
C LEU A 423 4.09 24.54 7.46
N ARG A 424 5.27 23.95 7.25
CA ARG A 424 6.11 23.36 8.32
C ARG A 424 6.46 24.38 9.39
N ASP A 425 6.75 25.62 9.00
CA ASP A 425 7.16 26.67 9.94
C ASP A 425 5.98 27.31 10.67
N LYS A 426 4.86 27.52 9.98
CA LYS A 426 3.74 28.32 10.51
C LYS A 426 2.64 27.48 11.15
N ASP A 427 2.23 26.39 10.52
CA ASP A 427 1.17 25.51 11.01
C ASP A 427 1.75 24.12 11.34
N VAL A 428 2.59 24.11 12.38
CA VAL A 428 3.35 22.93 12.82
C VAL A 428 2.42 21.75 13.14
N MET A 429 1.22 22.02 13.66
CA MET A 429 0.28 20.97 13.99
C MET A 429 -0.21 20.28 12.73
N ILE A 430 -0.82 21.00 11.79
CA ILE A 430 -1.34 20.34 10.57
C ILE A 430 -0.21 19.75 9.72
N SER A 431 0.96 20.40 9.68
CA SER A 431 2.13 19.85 9.00
C SER A 431 2.56 18.51 9.60
N LYS A 432 2.54 18.38 10.94
CA LYS A 432 2.80 17.11 11.62
C LYS A 432 1.78 16.04 11.24
N LEU A 433 0.49 16.37 11.19
CA LEU A 433 -0.56 15.42 10.76
C LEU A 433 -0.29 14.90 9.34
N LEU A 434 0.10 15.81 8.43
CA LEU A 434 0.31 15.49 7.03
C LEU A 434 1.61 14.72 6.75
N ASN A 435 2.66 14.87 7.58
CA ASN A 435 4.00 14.38 7.24
C ASN A 435 4.65 13.43 8.27
N ASP A 436 4.27 13.51 9.55
CA ASP A 436 5.05 12.89 10.65
C ASP A 436 4.27 11.83 11.44
N MET A 437 3.08 11.44 10.96
CA MET A 437 2.18 10.49 11.63
C MET A 437 2.02 9.16 10.89
N ASP A 438 2.94 8.85 9.97
CA ASP A 438 2.99 7.61 9.17
C ASP A 438 1.76 7.36 8.27
N PHE A 439 0.93 8.38 8.03
CA PHE A 439 -0.13 8.32 7.03
C PHE A 439 0.44 8.47 5.61
N LYS A 440 -0.01 7.64 4.69
CA LYS A 440 0.32 7.74 3.26
C LYS A 440 -0.63 8.71 2.57
N LEU A 441 -0.49 9.99 2.90
CA LEU A 441 -1.25 11.06 2.26
C LEU A 441 -0.63 11.44 0.91
N PRO A 442 -1.39 12.11 0.03
CA PRO A 442 -0.85 12.63 -1.22
C PRO A 442 0.37 13.52 -0.99
N ILE A 443 1.41 13.31 -1.79
CA ILE A 443 2.66 14.08 -1.82
C ILE A 443 2.94 14.71 -3.19
N ASN A 444 2.28 14.22 -4.24
CA ASN A 444 2.34 14.73 -5.61
C ASN A 444 1.02 15.43 -5.95
N ILE A 445 1.10 16.50 -6.74
CA ILE A 445 -0.06 17.22 -7.28
C ILE A 445 -0.74 16.34 -8.36
N PRO A 446 -2.03 15.97 -8.22
CA PRO A 446 -2.79 15.38 -9.31
C PRO A 446 -2.82 16.30 -10.53
N ASP A 447 -2.56 15.75 -11.72
CA ASP A 447 -2.58 16.47 -13.00
C ASP A 447 -3.68 15.96 -13.95
N GLY A 448 -4.48 14.99 -13.52
CA GLY A 448 -5.53 14.38 -14.35
C GLY A 448 -5.02 13.38 -15.39
N SER A 449 -3.77 12.90 -15.25
CA SER A 449 -3.16 11.89 -16.11
C SER A 449 -2.66 10.68 -15.30
N TYR A 450 -3.58 9.86 -14.82
CA TYR A 450 -3.24 8.66 -14.06
C TYR A 450 -2.75 7.53 -14.99
N GLY A 451 -1.63 6.92 -14.61
CA GLY A 451 -1.07 5.75 -15.29
C GLY A 451 -0.03 5.07 -14.42
N ILE A 452 -0.01 3.75 -14.43
CA ILE A 452 0.87 2.95 -13.58
C ILE A 452 2.33 3.18 -13.99
N LYS A 453 3.19 3.51 -13.01
CA LYS A 453 4.60 3.86 -13.23
C LYS A 453 5.58 2.72 -12.98
#